data_AF-A0AAJ0LWE8-F1
#
_entry.id   AF-A0AAJ0LWE8-F1
#
_cell.length_a   1.000
_cell.length_b   1.000
_cell.length_c   1.000
_cell.angle_alpha   90.00
_cell.angle_beta   90.00
_cell.angle_gamma   90.00
#
_symmetry.space_group_name_H-M   'P 1'
#
loop_
_entity.id
_entity.type
_entity.pdbx_description
1 polymer ?
#
loop_
_entity_poly.entity_id
_entity_poly.type
_entity_poly.pdbx_seq_one_letter_code
_entity_poly.pdbx_strand_id
1 'polypeptide(L)'
;MPPRTPFSTPLRAWTCPQCRSFTTVHRRLAVGPEHPRYIEVPEPPQQSSPYRPFPKGRLPVPRDVFAGSAGKDRAADEEIAKATPTPTVQTRHPRGSRDAWRQKMAAARRSNLREGVKSLRERKTKTETSLRERVAQKQAEREALVQMPEREDERLTTASTGLDVRKLLHGPLEDPTRDARLAHKARNLTLHTAAKRANRMDNLHTLYMNARNFIVTPQQLDSAIDAEFGTPERPREFGQGTDQNNPSYGDADTGRWSSEVTSMWAYGKPATVQNMLERATKGDSGKVLKAVEVAGGAPENIVQGRVRRIAEKLTGGKMEQ
;
A
#
# COMPACT_ATOMS: atom_id res chain seq x y z
N MET A 1 -0.68 -35.55 42.74
CA MET A 1 0.77 -35.91 42.76
C MET A 1 1.48 -34.98 43.72
N PRO A 2 2.22 -35.49 44.72
CA PRO A 2 2.84 -34.64 45.73
C PRO A 2 4.07 -33.88 45.16
N PRO A 3 4.36 -32.66 45.64
CA PRO A 3 5.49 -31.87 45.18
C PRO A 3 6.83 -32.45 45.67
N ARG A 4 7.83 -32.48 44.77
CA ARG A 4 9.20 -32.92 45.06
C ARG A 4 9.89 -31.93 46.00
N THR A 5 10.49 -32.46 47.08
CA THR A 5 11.33 -31.72 48.04
C THR A 5 12.70 -31.37 47.43
N PRO A 6 13.31 -30.22 47.81
CA PRO A 6 14.67 -29.89 47.42
C PRO A 6 15.67 -30.63 48.32
N PHE A 7 16.48 -31.53 47.76
CA PHE A 7 17.61 -32.12 48.47
C PHE A 7 18.75 -31.11 48.59
N SER A 8 18.91 -30.54 49.78
CA SER A 8 20.09 -29.81 50.23
C SER A 8 20.56 -30.39 51.55
N THR A 9 21.52 -31.31 51.51
CA THR A 9 22.58 -31.51 52.52
C THR A 9 23.65 -32.44 51.94
N PRO A 10 24.94 -32.05 51.91
CA PRO A 10 26.01 -33.02 51.68
C PRO A 10 26.24 -33.80 52.99
N LEU A 11 25.76 -35.04 53.05
CA LEU A 11 26.21 -35.99 54.06
C LEU A 11 27.70 -36.27 53.82
N ARG A 12 28.55 -35.89 54.78
CA ARG A 12 29.97 -36.23 54.77
C ARG A 12 30.11 -37.75 54.81
N ALA A 13 30.83 -38.32 53.85
CA ALA A 13 31.22 -39.71 53.88
C ALA A 13 32.10 -39.99 55.11
N TRP A 14 31.86 -41.13 55.77
CA TRP A 14 32.67 -41.60 56.89
C TRP A 14 34.08 -41.92 56.40
N THR A 15 35.08 -41.18 56.89
CA THR A 15 36.49 -41.39 56.57
C THR A 15 37.14 -42.30 57.62
N CYS A 16 37.73 -43.42 57.19
CA CYS A 16 38.58 -44.25 58.04
C CYS A 16 39.83 -43.44 58.48
N PRO A 17 40.06 -43.21 59.78
CA PRO A 17 41.10 -42.31 60.27
C PRO A 17 42.54 -42.85 60.11
N GLN A 18 42.74 -44.08 59.62
CA GLN A 18 44.06 -44.72 59.54
C GLN A 18 44.50 -45.20 58.14
N CYS A 19 43.71 -44.99 57.09
CA CYS A 19 44.12 -45.35 55.73
C CYS A 19 44.77 -44.16 54.99
N ARG A 20 46.06 -43.89 55.28
CA ARG A 20 46.88 -43.01 54.41
C ARG A 20 47.55 -43.85 53.31
N SER A 21 46.98 -43.84 52.11
CA SER A 21 47.65 -44.30 50.90
C SER A 21 48.14 -43.11 50.07
N PHE A 22 49.44 -42.84 50.11
CA PHE A 22 50.10 -41.85 49.27
C PHE A 22 50.29 -42.42 47.85
N THR A 23 49.27 -42.32 47.00
CA THR A 23 49.42 -42.52 45.55
C THR A 23 48.74 -41.36 44.82
N THR A 24 49.51 -40.56 44.09
CA THR A 24 49.09 -39.35 43.37
C THR A 24 48.48 -39.65 41.99
N VAL A 25 47.78 -40.77 41.86
CA VAL A 25 47.01 -41.10 40.66
C VAL A 25 45.61 -41.47 41.13
N HIS A 26 44.67 -40.54 41.00
CA HIS A 26 43.26 -40.86 41.19
C HIS A 26 42.89 -42.00 40.22
N ARG A 27 42.65 -43.22 40.73
CA ARG A 27 42.00 -44.27 39.94
C ARG A 27 40.69 -43.67 39.43
N ARG A 28 40.49 -43.65 38.10
CA ARG A 28 39.18 -43.35 37.52
C ARG A 28 38.22 -44.40 38.06
N LEU A 29 37.43 -44.05 39.07
CA LEU A 29 36.44 -44.96 39.64
C LEU A 29 35.44 -45.30 38.52
N ALA A 30 35.23 -46.58 38.28
CA ALA A 30 34.12 -47.02 37.45
C ALA A 30 32.83 -46.43 38.02
N VAL A 31 31.89 -46.09 37.14
CA VAL A 31 30.56 -45.61 37.53
C VAL A 31 29.96 -46.64 38.48
N GLY A 32 29.67 -46.23 39.72
CA GLY A 32 29.11 -47.13 40.72
C GLY A 32 27.63 -47.45 40.45
N PRO A 33 27.08 -48.51 41.06
CA PRO A 33 25.69 -48.93 40.88
C PRO A 33 24.66 -47.86 41.27
N GLU A 34 25.03 -46.92 42.13
CA GLU A 34 24.18 -45.80 42.57
C GLU A 34 23.97 -44.73 41.48
N HIS A 35 24.83 -44.68 40.47
CA HIS A 35 24.74 -43.67 39.43
C HIS A 35 23.70 -44.10 38.38
N PRO A 36 22.77 -43.23 37.94
CA PRO A 36 21.69 -43.60 37.01
C PRO A 36 22.17 -44.06 35.63
N ARG A 37 23.44 -43.80 35.30
CA ARG A 37 24.11 -44.31 34.09
C ARG A 37 24.99 -45.55 34.36
N TYR A 38 24.77 -46.27 35.46
CA TYR A 38 25.45 -47.53 35.71
C TYR A 38 25.14 -48.57 34.63
N ILE A 39 23.88 -48.59 34.18
CA ILE A 39 23.44 -49.32 33.00
C ILE A 39 22.79 -48.29 32.07
N GLU A 40 23.35 -48.12 30.87
CA GLU A 40 22.79 -47.20 29.87
C GLU A 40 21.65 -47.90 29.13
N VAL A 41 20.41 -47.54 29.49
CA VAL A 41 19.21 -47.96 28.76
C VAL A 41 18.89 -46.89 27.72
N PRO A 42 18.99 -47.17 26.40
CA PRO A 42 18.64 -46.18 25.39
C PRO A 42 17.15 -45.89 25.41
N GLU A 43 16.80 -44.60 25.43
CA GLU A 43 15.41 -44.17 25.31
C GLU A 43 14.97 -44.24 23.83
N PRO A 44 13.76 -44.75 23.53
CA PRO A 44 13.21 -44.67 22.19
C PRO A 44 12.94 -43.20 21.79
N PRO A 45 12.90 -42.89 20.49
CA PRO A 45 12.74 -41.51 20.02
C PRO A 45 11.41 -40.89 20.49
N GLN A 46 11.42 -39.59 20.78
CA GLN A 46 10.24 -38.75 21.06
C GLN A 46 9.38 -39.13 22.29
N GLN A 47 9.93 -39.78 23.32
CA GLN A 47 9.17 -40.10 24.54
C GLN A 47 8.76 -38.89 25.38
N SER A 48 9.60 -37.87 25.45
CA SER A 48 9.34 -36.67 26.25
C SER A 48 9.67 -35.41 25.46
N SER A 49 8.87 -34.37 25.66
CA SER A 49 9.12 -33.02 25.14
C SER A 49 9.39 -32.08 26.31
N PRO A 50 10.59 -32.14 26.94
CA PRO A 50 10.89 -31.31 28.09
C PRO A 50 10.85 -29.83 27.71
N TYR A 51 10.15 -29.02 28.50
CA TYR A 51 10.12 -27.57 28.33
C TYR A 51 11.51 -26.99 28.58
N ARG A 52 12.07 -26.29 27.57
CA ARG A 52 13.35 -25.58 27.69
C ARG A 52 13.08 -24.08 27.77
N PRO A 53 13.32 -23.42 28.92
CA PRO A 53 13.12 -21.98 29.04
C PRO A 53 14.07 -21.23 28.10
N PHE A 54 13.64 -20.09 27.59
CA PHE A 54 14.44 -19.26 26.68
C PHE A 54 15.64 -18.64 27.42
N PRO A 55 16.90 -18.95 27.04
CA PRO A 55 18.07 -18.32 27.65
C PRO A 55 18.13 -16.84 27.25
N LYS A 56 18.31 -15.95 28.23
CA LYS A 56 18.41 -14.50 28.00
C LYS A 56 19.83 -14.10 27.58
N GLY A 57 19.95 -13.00 26.84
CA GLY A 57 21.24 -12.44 26.38
C GLY A 57 21.73 -12.99 25.05
N ARG A 58 22.81 -12.40 24.52
CA ARG A 58 23.47 -12.81 23.27
C ARG A 58 24.99 -12.71 23.45
N LEU A 59 25.72 -13.74 23.02
CA LEU A 59 27.18 -13.72 22.94
C LEU A 59 27.62 -13.00 21.65
N PRO A 60 28.76 -12.28 21.67
CA PRO A 60 29.31 -11.67 20.47
C PRO A 60 29.65 -12.73 19.43
N VAL A 61 29.27 -12.50 18.18
CA VAL A 61 29.54 -13.41 17.08
C VAL A 61 31.03 -13.31 16.70
N PRO A 62 31.79 -14.41 16.71
CA PRO A 62 33.20 -14.38 16.28
C PRO A 62 33.33 -13.94 14.82
N ARG A 63 34.34 -13.10 14.53
CA ARG A 63 34.64 -12.67 13.16
C ARG A 63 35.12 -13.83 12.30
N ASP A 64 34.71 -13.88 11.04
CA ASP A 64 35.30 -14.80 10.06
C ASP A 64 36.72 -14.33 9.67
N VAL A 65 37.72 -15.11 10.08
CA VAL A 65 39.14 -14.84 9.80
C VAL A 65 39.54 -15.13 8.35
N PHE A 66 38.70 -15.85 7.60
CA PHE A 66 38.93 -16.23 6.20
C PHE A 66 38.02 -15.46 5.23
N ALA A 67 37.14 -14.58 5.72
CA ALA A 67 36.35 -13.71 4.87
C ALA A 67 37.27 -12.68 4.16
N GLY A 68 37.07 -12.49 2.85
CA GLY A 68 37.82 -11.52 2.05
C GLY A 68 39.23 -11.96 1.66
N SER A 69 39.58 -13.23 1.79
CA SER A 69 40.81 -13.77 1.21
C SER A 69 40.65 -13.84 -0.31
N ALA A 70 41.10 -12.80 -1.01
CA ALA A 70 41.03 -12.67 -2.47
C ALA A 70 41.91 -13.73 -3.17
N GLY A 71 41.38 -14.95 -3.29
CA GLY A 71 42.01 -16.08 -3.98
C GLY A 71 43.22 -16.71 -3.27
N LYS A 72 43.55 -16.25 -2.05
CA LYS A 72 44.74 -16.66 -1.29
C LYS A 72 44.33 -17.31 0.02
N ASP A 73 44.61 -18.59 0.21
CA ASP A 73 44.23 -19.32 1.40
C ASP A 73 45.23 -19.06 2.53
N ARG A 74 44.83 -18.26 3.55
CA ARG A 74 45.66 -17.95 4.74
C ARG A 74 46.15 -19.18 5.51
N ALA A 75 45.49 -20.31 5.31
CA ALA A 75 45.83 -21.59 5.92
C ALA A 75 46.85 -22.41 5.11
N ALA A 76 47.18 -21.99 3.88
CA ALA A 76 48.21 -22.62 3.06
C ALA A 76 49.57 -22.47 3.73
N ASP A 77 50.38 -23.52 3.66
CA ASP A 77 51.69 -23.56 4.31
C ASP A 77 52.64 -22.47 3.79
N GLU A 78 52.52 -22.09 2.52
CA GLU A 78 53.29 -21.01 1.91
C GLU A 78 52.98 -19.65 2.53
N GLU A 79 51.71 -19.34 2.77
CA GLU A 79 51.29 -18.08 3.38
C GLU A 79 51.70 -18.02 4.85
N ILE A 80 51.58 -19.14 5.56
CA ILE A 80 52.03 -19.27 6.94
C ILE A 80 53.55 -19.07 7.01
N ALA A 81 54.32 -19.70 6.12
CA ALA A 81 55.77 -19.55 6.06
C ALA A 81 56.19 -18.11 5.76
N LYS A 82 55.48 -17.42 4.86
CA LYS A 82 55.69 -16.00 4.56
C LYS A 82 55.37 -15.09 5.74
N ALA A 83 54.28 -15.36 6.46
CA ALA A 83 53.86 -14.58 7.63
C ALA A 83 54.77 -14.84 8.85
N THR A 84 55.36 -16.04 8.94
CA THR A 84 56.19 -16.48 10.05
C THR A 84 57.51 -17.09 9.58
N PRO A 85 58.43 -16.28 9.01
CA PRO A 85 59.70 -16.77 8.52
C PRO A 85 60.50 -17.42 9.65
N THR A 86 61.18 -18.51 9.33
CA THR A 86 62.15 -19.13 10.24
C THR A 86 63.47 -18.35 10.23
N PRO A 87 64.15 -18.22 11.38
CA PRO A 87 65.44 -17.55 11.40
C PRO A 87 66.43 -18.33 10.54
N THR A 88 67.10 -17.63 9.62
CA THR A 88 68.11 -18.22 8.73
C THR A 88 69.32 -18.73 9.51
N VAL A 89 69.68 -18.03 10.59
CA VAL A 89 70.79 -18.39 11.48
C VAL A 89 70.24 -18.65 12.87
N GLN A 90 70.56 -19.82 13.44
CA GLN A 90 70.21 -20.14 14.82
C GLN A 90 71.25 -19.54 15.77
N THR A 91 71.03 -18.30 16.19
CA THR A 91 71.84 -17.66 17.22
C THR A 91 71.57 -18.30 18.58
N ARG A 92 72.62 -18.77 19.25
CA ARG A 92 72.55 -19.25 20.63
C ARG A 92 72.74 -18.08 21.58
N HIS A 93 71.67 -17.65 22.22
CA HIS A 93 71.74 -16.64 23.27
C HIS A 93 71.99 -17.29 24.64
N PRO A 94 72.70 -16.62 25.57
CA PRO A 94 72.94 -17.16 26.90
C PRO A 94 71.60 -17.43 27.63
N ARG A 95 71.56 -18.51 28.42
CA ARG A 95 70.36 -18.90 29.17
C ARG A 95 69.96 -17.77 30.11
N GLY A 96 68.67 -17.41 30.13
CA GLY A 96 68.14 -16.31 30.93
C GLY A 96 68.28 -14.91 30.32
N SER A 97 68.92 -14.79 29.15
CA SER A 97 68.99 -13.50 28.46
C SER A 97 67.65 -13.10 27.85
N ARG A 98 67.46 -11.78 27.69
CA ARG A 98 66.27 -11.20 27.06
C ARG A 98 66.05 -11.74 25.65
N ASP A 99 67.14 -11.99 24.91
CA ASP A 99 67.07 -12.49 23.54
C ASP A 99 66.70 -13.97 23.48
N ALA A 100 67.16 -14.79 24.43
CA ALA A 100 66.70 -16.17 24.58
C ALA A 100 65.17 -16.23 24.83
N TRP A 101 64.64 -15.32 25.65
CA TRP A 101 63.19 -15.19 25.86
C TRP A 101 62.46 -14.75 24.59
N ARG A 102 62.98 -13.76 23.86
CA ARG A 102 62.41 -13.30 22.56
C ARG A 102 62.36 -14.45 21.55
N GLN A 103 63.42 -15.25 21.46
CA GLN A 103 63.49 -16.41 20.57
C GLN A 103 62.45 -17.47 20.96
N LYS A 104 62.29 -17.76 22.26
CA LYS A 104 61.25 -18.68 22.77
C LYS A 104 59.85 -18.17 22.45
N MET A 105 59.58 -16.89 22.68
CA MET A 105 58.29 -16.27 22.37
C MET A 105 58.00 -16.25 20.87
N ALA A 106 59.01 -15.98 20.05
CA ALA A 106 58.89 -16.05 18.60
C ALA A 106 58.59 -17.49 18.14
N ALA A 107 59.26 -18.51 18.71
CA ALA A 107 58.94 -19.90 18.40
C ALA A 107 57.49 -20.26 18.78
N ALA A 108 57.04 -19.90 20.00
CA ALA A 108 55.68 -20.15 20.47
C ALA A 108 54.61 -19.44 19.63
N ARG A 109 54.83 -18.18 19.22
CA ARG A 109 53.89 -17.46 18.33
C ARG A 109 53.78 -18.12 16.97
N ARG A 110 54.88 -18.64 16.42
CA ARG A 110 54.89 -19.34 15.14
C ARG A 110 54.17 -20.69 15.19
N SER A 111 54.38 -21.48 16.25
CA SER A 111 53.62 -22.73 16.43
C SER A 111 52.13 -22.44 16.59
N ASN A 112 51.78 -21.48 17.46
CA ASN A 112 50.37 -21.14 17.73
C ASN A 112 49.65 -20.59 16.50
N LEU A 113 50.31 -19.76 15.68
CA LEU A 113 49.72 -19.27 14.43
C LEU A 113 49.49 -20.41 13.44
N ARG A 114 50.50 -21.27 13.25
CA ARG A 114 50.42 -22.39 12.31
C ARG A 114 49.30 -23.35 12.68
N GLU A 115 49.26 -23.79 13.95
CA GLU A 115 48.24 -24.70 14.46
C GLU A 115 46.86 -24.03 14.50
N GLY A 116 46.79 -22.76 14.93
CA GLY A 116 45.55 -22.00 15.03
C GLY A 116 44.87 -21.79 13.69
N VAL A 117 45.61 -21.39 12.65
CA VAL A 117 45.01 -21.14 11.33
C VAL A 117 44.61 -22.45 10.65
N LYS A 118 45.42 -23.51 10.75
CA LYS A 118 45.07 -24.84 10.21
C LYS A 118 43.82 -25.42 10.87
N SER A 119 43.77 -25.44 12.21
CA SER A 119 42.62 -25.96 12.95
C SER A 119 41.33 -25.17 12.70
N LEU A 120 41.42 -23.83 12.58
CA LEU A 120 40.26 -23.00 12.23
C LEU A 120 39.77 -23.28 10.80
N ARG A 121 40.68 -23.53 9.86
CA ARG A 121 40.33 -23.89 8.48
C ARG A 121 39.62 -25.24 8.44
N GLU A 122 40.16 -26.25 9.10
CA GLU A 122 39.55 -27.58 9.22
C GLU A 122 38.16 -27.53 9.87
N ARG A 123 38.01 -26.71 10.93
CA ARG A 123 36.70 -26.49 11.56
C ARG A 123 35.72 -25.84 10.60
N LYS A 124 36.17 -24.84 9.83
CA LYS A 124 35.34 -24.15 8.83
C LYS A 124 34.90 -25.11 7.73
N THR A 125 35.84 -25.84 7.12
CA THR A 125 35.54 -26.80 6.05
C THR A 125 34.58 -27.88 6.53
N LYS A 126 34.82 -28.50 7.70
CA LYS A 126 33.92 -29.51 8.28
C LYS A 126 32.51 -28.99 8.54
N THR A 127 32.39 -27.74 9.00
CA THR A 127 31.08 -27.11 9.25
C THR A 127 30.37 -26.82 7.92
N GLU A 128 31.09 -26.28 6.93
CA GLU A 128 30.54 -25.98 5.62
C GLU A 128 30.12 -27.23 4.86
N THR A 129 30.91 -28.31 4.87
CA THR A 129 30.56 -29.57 4.21
C THR A 129 29.30 -30.16 4.81
N SER A 130 29.23 -30.28 6.14
CA SER A 130 28.04 -30.81 6.83
C SER A 130 26.79 -29.96 6.56
N LEU A 131 26.93 -28.64 6.51
CA LEU A 131 25.82 -27.75 6.14
C LEU A 131 25.40 -27.93 4.68
N ARG A 132 26.36 -27.97 3.74
CA ARG A 132 26.08 -28.17 2.32
C ARG A 132 25.39 -29.52 2.06
N GLU A 133 25.88 -30.60 2.68
CA GLU A 133 25.27 -31.93 2.59
C GLU A 133 23.81 -31.90 3.09
N ARG A 134 23.56 -31.32 4.26
CA ARG A 134 22.21 -31.21 4.82
C ARG A 134 21.29 -30.37 3.93
N VAL A 135 21.78 -29.26 3.38
CA VAL A 135 21.00 -28.40 2.51
C VAL A 135 20.69 -29.11 1.19
N ALA A 136 21.67 -29.79 0.60
CA ALA A 136 21.50 -30.55 -0.63
C ALA A 136 20.47 -31.68 -0.45
N GLN A 137 20.53 -32.42 0.66
CA GLN A 137 19.54 -33.45 0.99
C GLN A 137 18.12 -32.87 1.07
N LYS A 138 17.94 -31.77 1.81
CA LYS A 138 16.64 -31.10 1.94
C LYS A 138 16.12 -30.54 0.60
N GLN A 139 17.02 -30.04 -0.24
CA GLN A 139 16.67 -29.55 -1.57
C GLN A 139 16.19 -30.70 -2.45
N ALA A 140 16.94 -31.81 -2.48
CA ALA A 140 16.56 -33.01 -3.23
C ALA A 140 15.22 -33.60 -2.76
N GLU A 141 15.00 -33.70 -1.44
CA GLU A 141 13.72 -34.15 -0.87
C GLU A 141 12.57 -33.23 -1.29
N ARG A 142 12.77 -31.91 -1.22
CA ARG A 142 11.75 -30.94 -1.62
C ARG A 142 11.46 -31.03 -3.11
N GLU A 143 12.48 -31.10 -3.96
CA GLU A 143 12.33 -31.23 -5.40
C GLU A 143 11.59 -32.51 -5.76
N ALA A 144 11.93 -33.63 -5.11
CA ALA A 144 11.21 -34.88 -5.27
C ALA A 144 9.72 -34.75 -4.86
N LEU A 145 9.42 -34.10 -3.75
CA LEU A 145 8.04 -33.87 -3.31
C LEU A 145 7.26 -32.94 -4.24
N VAL A 146 7.90 -31.90 -4.79
CA VAL A 146 7.25 -30.97 -5.73
C VAL A 146 7.00 -31.63 -7.09
N GLN A 147 7.90 -32.52 -7.52
CA GLN A 147 7.74 -33.28 -8.77
C GLN A 147 6.87 -34.52 -8.59
N MET A 148 6.55 -34.91 -7.35
CA MET A 148 5.72 -36.08 -7.08
C MET A 148 4.32 -35.85 -7.68
N PRO A 149 3.81 -36.80 -8.49
CA PRO A 149 2.45 -36.70 -8.99
C PRO A 149 1.46 -36.81 -7.82
N GLU A 150 0.25 -36.29 -8.06
CA GLU A 150 -0.87 -36.47 -7.13
C GLU A 150 -1.14 -37.97 -6.89
N ARG A 151 -1.65 -38.27 -5.70
CA ARG A 151 -1.97 -39.64 -5.32
C ARG A 151 -3.12 -40.17 -6.19
N GLU A 152 -3.07 -41.45 -6.56
CA GLU A 152 -4.02 -42.02 -7.53
C GLU A 152 -5.47 -42.02 -7.05
N ASP A 153 -5.70 -42.20 -5.75
CA ASP A 153 -7.03 -42.09 -5.13
C ASP A 153 -7.58 -40.68 -5.26
N GLU A 154 -6.79 -39.64 -4.97
CA GLU A 154 -7.18 -38.25 -5.18
C GLU A 154 -7.44 -37.97 -6.66
N ARG A 155 -6.57 -38.42 -7.56
CA ARG A 155 -6.76 -38.25 -9.01
C ARG A 155 -8.05 -38.88 -9.54
N LEU A 156 -8.49 -40.00 -8.97
CA LEU A 156 -9.69 -40.73 -9.41
C LEU A 156 -10.97 -40.30 -8.69
N THR A 157 -10.86 -39.69 -7.50
CA THR A 157 -12.00 -39.24 -6.69
C THR A 157 -12.27 -37.75 -6.79
N THR A 158 -11.28 -36.95 -7.21
CA THR A 158 -11.47 -35.51 -7.44
C THR A 158 -12.48 -35.27 -8.57
N ALA A 159 -13.38 -34.32 -8.33
CA ALA A 159 -14.40 -33.97 -9.31
C ALA A 159 -13.76 -33.35 -10.56
N SER A 160 -14.15 -33.83 -11.74
CA SER A 160 -13.67 -33.28 -13.01
C SER A 160 -14.19 -31.85 -13.21
N THR A 161 -13.28 -30.91 -13.50
CA THR A 161 -13.67 -29.59 -14.00
C THR A 161 -13.76 -29.65 -15.52
N GLY A 162 -14.88 -29.23 -16.11
CA GLY A 162 -15.06 -29.18 -17.57
C GLY A 162 -14.29 -28.06 -18.27
N LEU A 163 -13.36 -27.41 -17.56
CA LEU A 163 -12.61 -26.25 -18.02
C LEU A 163 -11.17 -26.65 -18.32
N ASP A 164 -10.66 -26.17 -19.46
CA ASP A 164 -9.24 -26.25 -19.76
C ASP A 164 -8.50 -25.15 -18.98
N VAL A 165 -8.17 -25.46 -17.72
CA VAL A 165 -7.44 -24.56 -16.82
C VAL A 165 -6.11 -24.08 -17.41
N ARG A 166 -5.45 -24.89 -18.24
CA ARG A 166 -4.21 -24.47 -18.90
C ARG A 166 -4.47 -23.33 -19.87
N LYS A 167 -5.50 -23.45 -20.73
CA LYS A 167 -5.89 -22.35 -21.64
C LYS A 167 -6.31 -21.09 -20.89
N LEU A 168 -6.98 -21.23 -19.75
CA LEU A 168 -7.40 -20.08 -18.93
C LEU A 168 -6.22 -19.38 -18.22
N LEU A 169 -5.19 -20.13 -17.82
CA LEU A 169 -4.00 -19.58 -17.14
C LEU A 169 -3.03 -18.89 -18.10
N HIS A 170 -2.98 -19.31 -19.37
CA HIS A 170 -2.03 -18.79 -20.36
C HIS A 170 -2.48 -17.51 -21.09
N GLY A 171 -3.63 -16.92 -20.71
CA GLY A 171 -4.06 -15.60 -21.18
C GLY A 171 -5.52 -15.56 -21.66
N PRO A 172 -6.02 -14.37 -22.05
CA PRO A 172 -7.37 -14.25 -22.58
C PRO A 172 -7.49 -15.00 -23.90
N LEU A 173 -8.59 -15.76 -24.07
CA LEU A 173 -8.87 -16.45 -25.33
C LEU A 173 -8.96 -15.44 -26.48
N GLU A 174 -8.41 -15.82 -27.63
CA GLU A 174 -8.52 -15.02 -28.85
C GLU A 174 -9.98 -14.92 -29.28
N ASP A 175 -10.51 -13.70 -29.37
CA ASP A 175 -11.86 -13.44 -29.83
C ASP A 175 -11.88 -13.35 -31.37
N PRO A 176 -12.54 -14.30 -32.06
CA PRO A 176 -12.55 -14.34 -33.52
C PRO A 176 -13.24 -13.13 -34.15
N THR A 177 -14.05 -12.39 -33.39
CA THR A 177 -14.82 -11.23 -33.87
C THR A 177 -14.24 -9.88 -33.44
N ARG A 178 -13.02 -9.88 -32.90
CA ARG A 178 -12.39 -8.69 -32.31
C ARG A 178 -12.35 -7.50 -33.26
N ASP A 179 -11.92 -7.71 -34.50
CA ASP A 179 -11.70 -6.62 -35.45
C ASP A 179 -13.02 -5.99 -35.90
N ALA A 180 -14.03 -6.80 -36.16
CA ALA A 180 -15.38 -6.32 -36.47
C ALA A 180 -15.97 -5.50 -35.32
N ARG A 181 -15.79 -5.96 -34.07
CA ARG A 181 -16.24 -5.23 -32.88
C ARG A 181 -15.50 -3.92 -32.68
N LEU A 182 -14.18 -3.88 -32.91
CA LEU A 182 -13.39 -2.66 -32.83
C LEU A 182 -13.81 -1.64 -33.89
N ALA A 183 -14.04 -2.07 -35.13
CA ALA A 183 -14.53 -1.22 -36.21
C ALA A 183 -15.91 -0.62 -35.87
N HIS A 184 -16.83 -1.43 -35.33
CA HIS A 184 -18.13 -0.94 -34.88
C HIS A 184 -18.01 0.07 -33.73
N LYS A 185 -17.16 -0.19 -32.73
CA LYS A 185 -16.93 0.74 -31.62
C LYS A 185 -16.31 2.06 -32.08
N ALA A 186 -15.39 2.01 -33.04
CA ALA A 186 -14.79 3.21 -33.63
C ALA A 186 -15.86 4.09 -34.30
N ARG A 187 -16.76 3.48 -35.09
CA ARG A 187 -17.90 4.20 -35.71
C ARG A 187 -18.81 4.86 -34.68
N ASN A 188 -19.14 4.16 -33.59
CA ASN A 188 -19.97 4.73 -32.54
C ASN A 188 -19.28 5.91 -31.82
N LEU A 189 -17.96 5.80 -31.60
CA LEU A 189 -17.18 6.89 -31.02
C LEU A 189 -17.15 8.11 -31.96
N THR A 190 -16.98 7.92 -33.26
CA THR A 190 -17.00 9.03 -34.22
C THR A 190 -18.36 9.74 -34.25
N LEU A 191 -19.47 8.99 -34.19
CA LEU A 191 -20.82 9.56 -34.14
C LEU A 191 -21.04 10.36 -32.85
N HIS A 192 -20.65 9.80 -31.70
CA HIS A 192 -20.85 10.46 -30.41
C HIS A 192 -19.96 11.70 -30.24
N THR A 193 -18.72 11.65 -30.74
CA THR A 193 -17.83 12.82 -30.74
C THR A 193 -18.32 13.92 -31.67
N ALA A 194 -18.88 13.57 -32.83
CA ALA A 194 -19.54 14.53 -33.73
C ALA A 194 -20.75 15.20 -33.06
N ALA A 195 -21.62 14.43 -32.39
CA ALA A 195 -22.75 14.97 -31.64
C ALA A 195 -22.32 15.93 -30.51
N LYS A 196 -21.28 15.55 -29.73
CA LYS A 196 -20.69 16.44 -28.72
C LYS A 196 -20.14 17.74 -29.31
N ARG A 197 -19.52 17.66 -30.49
CA ARG A 197 -19.01 18.84 -31.20
C ARG A 197 -20.17 19.74 -31.62
N ALA A 198 -21.25 19.18 -32.18
CA ALA A 198 -22.45 19.93 -32.56
C ALA A 198 -23.05 20.68 -31.35
N ASN A 199 -23.21 20.01 -30.21
CA ASN A 199 -23.70 20.64 -28.98
C ASN A 199 -22.78 21.77 -28.49
N ARG A 200 -21.46 21.61 -28.61
CA ARG A 200 -20.51 22.68 -28.27
C ARG A 200 -20.70 23.89 -29.16
N MET A 201 -20.91 23.70 -30.46
CA MET A 201 -21.15 24.80 -31.40
C MET A 201 -22.47 25.52 -31.08
N ASP A 202 -23.55 24.80 -30.75
CA ASP A 202 -24.82 25.40 -30.32
C ASP A 202 -24.68 26.23 -29.03
N ASN A 203 -23.93 25.72 -28.05
CA ASN A 203 -23.63 26.45 -26.83
C ASN A 203 -22.81 27.73 -27.11
N LEU A 204 -21.81 27.67 -27.98
CA LEU A 204 -21.04 28.84 -28.40
C LEU A 204 -21.92 29.86 -29.13
N HIS A 205 -22.85 29.40 -29.97
CA HIS A 205 -23.78 30.28 -30.65
C HIS A 205 -24.76 30.95 -29.67
N THR A 206 -25.24 30.21 -28.67
CA THR A 206 -26.05 30.77 -27.58
C THR A 206 -25.27 31.84 -26.80
N LEU A 207 -23.99 31.58 -26.49
CA LEU A 207 -23.13 32.56 -25.83
C LEU A 207 -22.95 33.81 -26.69
N TYR A 208 -22.74 33.65 -27.99
CA TYR A 208 -22.60 34.75 -28.93
C TYR A 208 -23.86 35.65 -28.97
N MET A 209 -25.05 35.06 -29.00
CA MET A 209 -26.29 35.83 -28.96
C MET A 209 -26.47 36.57 -27.62
N ASN A 210 -26.12 35.93 -26.51
CA ASN A 210 -26.19 36.54 -25.18
C ASN A 210 -25.11 37.61 -24.95
N ALA A 211 -24.00 37.56 -25.70
CA ALA A 211 -22.90 38.52 -25.56
C ALA A 211 -23.31 39.96 -25.89
N ARG A 212 -24.46 40.18 -26.55
CA ARG A 212 -25.08 41.50 -26.75
C ARG A 212 -25.36 42.22 -25.42
N ASN A 213 -25.64 41.46 -24.37
CA ASN A 213 -25.97 42.00 -23.03
C ASN A 213 -24.75 42.04 -22.10
N PHE A 214 -23.58 41.60 -22.55
CA PHE A 214 -22.37 41.65 -21.72
C PHE A 214 -21.78 43.05 -21.72
N ILE A 215 -21.43 43.53 -20.53
CA ILE A 215 -20.74 44.80 -20.34
C ILE A 215 -19.24 44.51 -20.47
N VAL A 216 -18.62 45.00 -21.55
CA VAL A 216 -17.20 44.77 -21.84
C VAL A 216 -16.39 46.07 -21.73
N THR A 217 -16.96 47.20 -22.15
CA THR A 217 -16.29 48.51 -22.10
C THR A 217 -16.75 49.34 -20.90
N PRO A 218 -15.90 50.26 -20.39
CA PRO A 218 -16.31 51.14 -19.28
C PRO A 218 -17.51 52.02 -19.65
N GLN A 219 -17.62 52.44 -20.91
CA GLN A 219 -18.76 53.23 -21.39
C GLN A 219 -20.08 52.43 -21.33
N GLN A 220 -20.04 51.13 -21.67
CA GLN A 220 -21.21 50.25 -21.52
C GLN A 220 -21.59 50.09 -20.05
N LEU A 221 -20.60 50.05 -19.15
CA LEU A 221 -20.83 49.96 -17.71
C LEU A 221 -21.54 51.22 -17.21
N ASP A 222 -21.05 52.40 -17.54
CA ASP A 222 -21.67 53.67 -17.13
C ASP A 222 -23.11 53.77 -17.65
N SER A 223 -23.34 53.41 -18.92
CA SER A 223 -24.70 53.40 -19.50
C SER A 223 -25.64 52.38 -18.83
N ALA A 224 -25.11 51.24 -18.39
CA ALA A 224 -25.88 50.22 -17.69
C ALA A 224 -26.18 50.65 -16.24
N ILE A 225 -25.23 51.34 -15.58
CA ILE A 225 -25.43 51.93 -14.26
C ILE A 225 -26.53 53.00 -14.33
N ASP A 226 -26.46 53.91 -15.30
CA ASP A 226 -27.48 54.94 -15.48
C ASP A 226 -28.85 54.33 -15.81
N ALA A 227 -28.91 53.23 -16.57
CA ALA A 227 -30.16 52.54 -16.88
C ALA A 227 -30.77 51.79 -15.67
N GLU A 228 -29.94 51.15 -14.84
CA GLU A 228 -30.41 50.34 -13.71
C GLU A 228 -30.60 51.14 -12.42
N PHE A 229 -29.78 52.17 -12.18
CA PHE A 229 -29.84 53.00 -10.97
C PHE A 229 -30.44 54.39 -11.21
N GLY A 230 -30.57 54.82 -12.47
CA GLY A 230 -30.97 56.18 -12.82
C GLY A 230 -29.82 57.19 -12.69
N THR A 231 -30.04 58.42 -13.15
CA THR A 231 -29.10 59.53 -12.93
C THR A 231 -29.32 60.13 -11.53
N PRO A 232 -28.35 60.86 -10.93
CA PRO A 232 -28.54 61.49 -9.61
C PRO A 232 -29.73 62.46 -9.57
N GLU A 233 -30.16 62.97 -10.72
CA GLU A 233 -31.33 63.83 -10.87
C GLU A 233 -32.66 63.06 -10.97
N ARG A 234 -32.61 61.78 -11.35
CA ARG A 234 -33.76 60.86 -11.50
C ARG A 234 -33.36 59.45 -11.07
N PRO A 235 -33.26 59.17 -9.76
CA PRO A 235 -32.94 57.83 -9.28
C PRO A 235 -34.06 56.86 -9.66
N ARG A 236 -33.69 55.64 -10.07
CA ARG A 236 -34.66 54.58 -10.33
C ARG A 236 -35.14 54.01 -9.01
N GLU A 237 -36.40 54.24 -8.67
CA GLU A 237 -37.03 53.71 -7.46
C GLU A 237 -37.32 52.21 -7.59
N PHE A 238 -37.09 51.43 -6.53
CA PHE A 238 -37.47 50.02 -6.51
C PHE A 238 -38.99 49.91 -6.38
N GLY A 239 -39.63 48.98 -7.09
CA GLY A 239 -41.07 48.71 -6.95
C GLY A 239 -42.02 49.62 -7.74
N GLN A 240 -41.53 50.61 -8.50
CA GLN A 240 -42.32 51.25 -9.56
C GLN A 240 -42.38 50.31 -10.77
N GLY A 241 -43.29 49.34 -10.72
CA GLY A 241 -43.66 48.56 -11.90
C GLY A 241 -44.43 49.44 -12.88
N THR A 242 -43.95 49.56 -14.12
CA THR A 242 -44.72 50.08 -15.26
C THR A 242 -45.80 49.09 -15.75
N ASP A 243 -45.90 47.93 -15.11
CA ASP A 243 -46.95 46.95 -15.36
C ASP A 243 -48.13 47.20 -14.40
N GLN A 244 -49.27 47.62 -14.95
CA GLN A 244 -50.49 47.96 -14.21
C GLN A 244 -51.10 46.76 -13.46
N ASN A 245 -50.57 45.55 -13.64
CA ASN A 245 -51.16 44.31 -13.14
C ASN A 245 -50.44 43.66 -11.95
N ASN A 246 -49.41 44.29 -11.37
CA ASN A 246 -48.75 43.76 -10.18
C ASN A 246 -48.92 44.75 -9.01
N PRO A 247 -49.66 44.39 -7.93
CA PRO A 247 -49.78 45.27 -6.78
C PRO A 247 -48.39 45.41 -6.17
N SER A 248 -47.85 46.62 -6.21
CA SER A 248 -46.74 47.04 -5.36
C SER A 248 -47.05 46.58 -3.94
N TYR A 249 -46.10 45.92 -3.28
CA TYR A 249 -46.25 45.47 -1.89
C TYR A 249 -46.15 46.70 -0.95
N GLY A 250 -47.03 47.67 -1.16
CA GLY A 250 -47.35 48.74 -0.24
C GLY A 250 -48.70 48.41 0.41
N ASP A 251 -48.77 48.59 1.72
CA ASP A 251 -50.01 48.53 2.48
C ASP A 251 -51.04 49.50 1.85
N ALA A 252 -52.09 48.97 1.24
CA ALA A 252 -53.10 49.76 0.54
C ALA A 252 -54.00 50.58 1.50
N ASP A 253 -53.89 50.38 2.81
CA ASP A 253 -54.77 50.99 3.81
C ASP A 253 -54.26 52.32 4.40
N THR A 254 -52.98 52.67 4.20
CA THR A 254 -52.39 53.87 4.83
C THR A 254 -52.12 55.05 3.90
N GLY A 255 -52.33 54.93 2.57
CA GLY A 255 -52.21 56.06 1.62
C GLY A 255 -50.87 56.80 1.68
N ARG A 256 -49.85 56.19 2.29
CA ARG A 256 -48.53 56.78 2.51
C ARG A 256 -47.60 56.18 1.46
N TRP A 257 -47.39 56.92 0.39
CA TRP A 257 -46.25 56.72 -0.51
C TRP A 257 -44.99 57.00 0.32
N SER A 258 -44.46 55.97 0.99
CA SER A 258 -43.19 56.13 1.68
C SER A 258 -42.12 56.27 0.60
N SER A 259 -41.33 57.34 0.72
CA SER A 259 -40.06 57.58 0.03
C SER A 259 -38.98 56.53 0.39
N GLU A 260 -39.38 55.33 0.79
CA GLU A 260 -38.58 54.32 1.47
C GLU A 260 -38.76 52.94 0.83
N VAL A 261 -39.13 52.89 -0.45
CA VAL A 261 -39.04 51.66 -1.24
C VAL A 261 -37.61 51.48 -1.73
N THR A 262 -36.70 51.24 -0.78
CA THR A 262 -35.25 51.25 -0.99
C THR A 262 -34.66 49.88 -1.36
N SER A 263 -35.51 48.87 -1.58
CA SER A 263 -35.05 47.48 -1.67
C SER A 263 -35.73 46.66 -2.77
N MET A 264 -34.99 45.71 -3.35
CA MET A 264 -35.45 44.79 -4.40
C MET A 264 -36.68 43.95 -4.00
N TRP A 265 -36.94 43.77 -2.70
CA TRP A 265 -38.11 43.05 -2.18
C TRP A 265 -39.44 43.75 -2.49
N ALA A 266 -39.39 45.01 -2.90
CA ALA A 266 -40.54 45.75 -3.40
C ALA A 266 -41.09 45.21 -4.73
N TYR A 267 -40.23 44.59 -5.56
CA TYR A 267 -40.66 43.90 -6.79
C TYR A 267 -41.38 42.56 -6.50
N GLY A 268 -41.50 42.19 -5.23
CA GLY A 268 -42.10 40.95 -4.77
C GLY A 268 -41.08 40.01 -4.14
N LYS A 269 -41.60 39.02 -3.40
CA LYS A 269 -40.77 37.97 -2.81
C LYS A 269 -40.14 37.14 -3.94
N PRO A 270 -38.85 36.75 -3.82
CA PRO A 270 -38.22 35.86 -4.77
C PRO A 270 -39.04 34.56 -4.88
N ALA A 271 -39.02 33.95 -6.06
CA ALA A 271 -39.81 32.76 -6.33
C ALA A 271 -39.50 31.65 -5.31
N THR A 272 -40.47 31.33 -4.45
CA THR A 272 -40.39 30.21 -3.50
C THR A 272 -40.66 28.89 -4.21
N VAL A 273 -40.31 27.77 -3.57
CA VAL A 273 -40.64 26.42 -4.08
C VAL A 273 -42.15 26.27 -4.27
N GLN A 274 -42.97 26.85 -3.38
CA GLN A 274 -44.43 26.89 -3.51
C GLN A 274 -44.86 27.64 -4.78
N ASN A 275 -44.28 28.81 -5.06
CA ASN A 275 -44.57 29.57 -6.29
C ASN A 275 -44.15 28.80 -7.56
N MET A 276 -43.00 28.12 -7.53
CA MET A 276 -42.55 27.28 -8.66
C MET A 276 -43.47 26.08 -8.88
N LEU A 277 -43.93 25.44 -7.78
CA LEU A 277 -44.86 24.31 -7.82
C LEU A 277 -46.24 24.76 -8.31
N GLU A 278 -46.77 25.88 -7.81
CA GLU A 278 -48.04 26.46 -8.27
C GLU A 278 -47.98 26.85 -9.75
N ARG A 279 -46.86 27.40 -10.22
CA ARG A 279 -46.65 27.70 -11.65
C ARG A 279 -46.64 26.44 -12.50
N ALA A 280 -46.07 25.34 -12.01
CA ALA A 280 -46.06 24.06 -12.70
C ALA A 280 -47.44 23.38 -12.69
N THR A 281 -48.14 23.36 -11.54
CA THR A 281 -49.43 22.66 -11.38
C THR A 281 -50.59 23.41 -12.03
N LYS A 282 -50.62 24.75 -11.95
CA LYS A 282 -51.64 25.57 -12.63
C LYS A 282 -51.43 25.61 -14.16
N GLY A 283 -50.19 25.51 -14.61
CA GLY A 283 -49.83 25.51 -16.04
C GLY A 283 -50.04 24.18 -16.78
N ASP A 284 -50.13 23.05 -16.06
CA ASP A 284 -50.27 21.70 -16.63
C ASP A 284 -51.71 21.17 -16.58
N SER A 285 -52.63 21.89 -15.92
CA SER A 285 -54.04 21.54 -16.02
C SER A 285 -54.53 21.87 -17.44
N GLY A 286 -54.95 20.86 -18.20
CA GLY A 286 -55.45 20.92 -19.58
C GLY A 286 -56.70 21.80 -19.83
N LYS A 287 -56.93 22.82 -19.00
CA LYS A 287 -57.94 23.87 -19.17
C LYS A 287 -57.38 25.14 -19.84
N VAL A 288 -56.13 25.15 -20.29
CA VAL A 288 -55.52 26.33 -20.93
C VAL A 288 -56.01 26.54 -22.36
N LEU A 289 -56.52 25.51 -23.07
CA LEU A 289 -57.08 25.71 -24.43
C LEU A 289 -58.41 26.48 -24.47
N LYS A 290 -59.07 26.75 -23.33
CA LYS A 290 -60.34 27.50 -23.26
C LYS A 290 -60.26 28.86 -22.54
N ALA A 291 -59.11 29.22 -21.99
CA ALA A 291 -58.92 30.49 -21.27
C ALA A 291 -57.93 31.43 -21.98
N VAL A 292 -57.70 31.22 -23.29
CA VAL A 292 -56.80 32.06 -24.11
C VAL A 292 -57.50 33.32 -24.62
N GLU A 293 -58.83 33.40 -24.66
CA GLU A 293 -59.51 34.56 -25.26
C GLU A 293 -59.83 35.72 -24.31
N VAL A 294 -59.70 35.57 -22.98
CA VAL A 294 -60.30 36.57 -22.03
C VAL A 294 -59.32 37.20 -21.04
N ALA A 295 -58.07 36.77 -20.94
CA ALA A 295 -57.08 37.45 -20.10
C ALA A 295 -55.67 37.34 -20.70
N GLY A 296 -55.28 38.38 -21.46
CA GLY A 296 -53.97 38.45 -22.08
C GLY A 296 -52.83 38.44 -21.04
N GLY A 297 -51.77 37.68 -21.33
CA GLY A 297 -50.43 38.03 -20.85
C GLY A 297 -49.52 36.90 -20.37
N ALA A 298 -49.96 35.98 -19.50
CA ALA A 298 -49.00 35.14 -18.75
C ALA A 298 -48.70 33.74 -19.32
N PRO A 299 -49.69 32.88 -19.66
CA PRO A 299 -49.41 31.50 -20.11
C PRO A 299 -48.97 31.44 -21.59
N GLU A 300 -49.44 32.35 -22.43
CA GLU A 300 -49.17 32.38 -23.87
C GLU A 300 -47.68 32.66 -24.15
N ASN A 301 -47.09 33.63 -23.46
CA ASN A 301 -45.67 33.97 -23.55
C ASN A 301 -44.75 32.80 -23.15
N ILE A 302 -45.15 31.97 -22.18
CA ILE A 302 -44.38 30.80 -21.76
C ILE A 302 -44.43 29.70 -22.83
N VAL A 303 -45.61 29.46 -23.42
CA VAL A 303 -45.78 28.47 -24.49
C VAL A 303 -45.02 28.91 -25.74
N GLN A 304 -45.14 30.16 -26.17
CA GLN A 304 -44.38 30.71 -27.29
C GLN A 304 -42.86 30.58 -27.07
N GLY A 305 -42.36 30.90 -25.86
CA GLY A 305 -40.95 30.71 -25.51
C GLY A 305 -40.50 29.24 -25.45
N ARG A 306 -41.40 28.28 -25.20
CA ARG A 306 -41.10 26.83 -25.28
C ARG A 306 -41.08 26.36 -26.73
N VAL A 307 -42.07 26.73 -27.53
CA VAL A 307 -42.16 26.39 -28.96
C VAL A 307 -40.95 26.93 -29.71
N ARG A 308 -40.55 28.18 -29.42
CA ARG A 308 -39.33 28.78 -29.97
C ARG A 308 -38.08 27.98 -29.59
N ARG A 309 -37.90 27.62 -28.31
CA ARG A 309 -36.75 26.80 -27.88
C ARG A 309 -36.73 25.42 -28.54
N ILE A 310 -37.89 24.83 -28.80
CA ILE A 310 -38.00 23.55 -29.53
C ILE A 310 -37.57 23.76 -30.99
N ALA A 311 -38.09 24.80 -31.64
CA ALA A 311 -37.71 25.14 -33.02
C ALA A 311 -36.21 25.43 -33.15
N GLU A 312 -35.63 26.21 -32.24
CA GLU A 312 -34.19 26.52 -32.22
C GLU A 312 -33.34 25.25 -32.03
N LYS A 313 -33.74 24.34 -31.14
CA LYS A 313 -33.01 23.07 -30.92
C LYS A 313 -33.12 22.10 -32.10
N LEU A 314 -34.23 22.10 -32.82
CA LEU A 314 -34.43 21.23 -33.97
C LEU A 314 -33.74 21.78 -35.23
N THR A 315 -33.72 23.10 -35.41
CA THR A 315 -33.14 23.76 -36.59
C THR A 315 -31.67 24.13 -36.43
N GLY A 316 -31.15 24.16 -35.19
CA GLY A 316 -29.76 24.52 -34.89
C GLY A 316 -29.45 26.02 -35.00
N GLY A 317 -30.46 26.85 -35.30
CA GLY A 317 -30.35 28.30 -35.40
C GLY A 317 -31.02 28.99 -34.21
N LYS A 318 -30.49 30.16 -33.81
CA LYS A 318 -31.13 31.04 -32.83
C LYS A 318 -31.96 32.06 -33.60
N MET A 319 -33.27 32.09 -33.33
CA MET A 319 -34.13 33.13 -33.89
C MET A 319 -33.90 34.41 -33.09
N GLU A 320 -33.91 35.59 -33.74
CA GLU A 320 -33.74 36.87 -33.04
C GLU A 320 -35.01 37.24 -32.24
N GLN A 321 -34.84 38.08 -31.21
CA GLN A 321 -35.96 38.64 -30.45
C GLN A 321 -36.47 39.90 -31.13
#